data_AF-A0A348V965-F1
#
_entry.id   AF-A0A348V965-F1
#
_cell.length_a   1.000
_cell.length_b   1.000
_cell.length_c   1.000
_cell.angle_alpha   90.00
_cell.angle_beta   90.00
_cell.angle_gamma   90.00
#
_symmetry.space_group_name_H-M   'P 1'
#
loop_
_entity.id
_entity.type
_entity.pdbx_description
1 polymer ?
#
loop_
_entity_poly.entity_id
_entity_poly.type
_entity_poly.pdbx_seq_one_letter_code
_entity_poly.pdbx_strand_id
1 'polypeptide(L)'
;MTFKDRLRLQRSNAKKCIKQIRAGEWVPKYNSLSRAHITANRDNKELWLSNGSFFCGIEGGNYFGIFRHWVYYAAARKLKVEADRKVKPPDVPVL
;
A
#
# COMPACT_ATOMS: atom_id res chain seq x y z
N MET A 1 12.98 -19.61 14.16
CA MET A 1 12.31 -18.35 14.57
C MET A 1 11.03 -18.70 15.30
N THR A 2 10.82 -18.20 16.52
CA THR A 2 9.60 -18.50 17.29
C THR A 2 8.40 -17.70 16.76
N PHE A 3 7.18 -18.09 17.14
CA PHE A 3 5.97 -17.34 16.81
C PHE A 3 6.00 -15.90 17.34
N LYS A 4 6.50 -15.70 18.57
CA LYS A 4 6.65 -14.38 19.19
C LYS A 4 7.63 -13.50 18.41
N ASP A 5 8.75 -14.06 17.95
CA ASP A 5 9.74 -13.32 17.15
C ASP A 5 9.16 -12.89 15.80
N ARG A 6 8.41 -13.77 15.14
CA ARG A 6 7.73 -13.46 13.88
C ARG A 6 6.74 -12.30 14.04
N LEU A 7 5.92 -12.32 15.09
CA LEU A 7 4.97 -11.24 15.37
C LEU A 7 5.67 -9.91 15.65
N ARG A 8 6.77 -9.92 16.43
CA ARG A 8 7.56 -8.70 16.69
C ARG A 8 8.18 -8.14 15.41
N LEU A 9 8.72 -9.00 14.55
CA LEU A 9 9.26 -8.59 13.25
C LEU A 9 8.18 -7.99 12.36
N GLN A 10 7.02 -8.65 12.22
CA GLN A 10 5.90 -8.14 11.43
C GLN A 10 5.38 -6.79 11.94
N ARG A 11 5.29 -6.61 13.26
CA ARG A 11 4.93 -5.33 13.88
C ARG A 11 5.96 -4.24 13.56
N SER A 12 7.25 -4.58 13.62
CA SER A 12 8.34 -3.66 13.28
C SER A 12 8.28 -3.25 11.81
N ASN A 13 8.07 -4.21 10.91
CA ASN A 13 7.90 -3.96 9.49
C ASN A 13 6.69 -3.07 9.20
N ALA A 14 5.55 -3.31 9.85
CA ALA A 14 4.36 -2.48 9.73
C ALA A 14 4.63 -1.02 10.16
N LYS A 15 5.27 -0.81 11.32
CA LYS A 15 5.68 0.53 11.78
C LYS A 15 6.58 1.24 10.78
N LYS A 16 7.60 0.54 10.27
CA LYS A 16 8.54 1.08 9.28
C LYS A 16 7.81 1.48 8.00
N CYS A 17 6.96 0.60 7.46
CA CYS A 17 6.17 0.87 6.26
C CYS A 17 5.28 2.11 6.44
N ILE A 18 4.57 2.24 7.56
CA ILE A 18 3.76 3.43 7.87
C ILE A 18 4.59 4.71 7.86
N LYS A 19 5.79 4.68 8.48
CA LYS A 19 6.69 5.84 8.49
C LYS A 19 7.14 6.21 7.08
N GLN A 20 7.51 5.22 6.27
CA GLN A 20 7.95 5.41 4.89
C GLN A 20 6.84 5.98 4.00
N ILE A 21 5.60 5.48 4.14
CA ILE A 21 4.46 6.02 3.41
C ILE A 21 4.25 7.49 3.77
N ARG A 22 4.32 7.83 5.06
CA ARG A 22 4.17 9.21 5.54
C ARG A 22 5.31 10.13 5.12
N ALA A 23 6.51 9.58 4.93
CA ALA A 23 7.65 10.29 4.38
C ALA A 23 7.58 10.47 2.85
N GLY A 24 6.59 9.89 2.18
CA GLY A 24 6.44 9.97 0.73
C GLY A 24 7.37 9.04 -0.07
N GLU A 25 8.01 8.07 0.59
CA GLU A 25 8.95 7.15 -0.07
C GLU A 25 8.26 6.13 -0.98
N TRP A 26 6.96 5.91 -0.81
CA TRP A 26 6.16 4.98 -1.62
C TRP A 26 5.43 5.75 -2.71
N VAL A 27 5.79 5.49 -3.97
CA VAL A 27 5.24 6.18 -5.14
C VAL A 27 4.05 5.40 -5.71
N PRO A 28 2.81 5.93 -5.65
CA PRO A 28 1.64 5.26 -6.21
C PRO A 28 1.77 5.06 -7.72
N LYS A 29 1.37 3.89 -8.22
CA LYS A 29 1.38 3.56 -9.64
C LYS A 29 -0.05 3.53 -10.17
N TYR A 30 -0.33 4.39 -11.14
CA TYR A 30 -1.63 4.41 -11.80
C TYR A 30 -1.79 3.17 -12.68
N ASN A 31 -2.91 2.47 -12.54
CA ASN A 31 -3.31 1.38 -13.41
C ASN A 31 -4.44 1.88 -14.32
N SER A 32 -4.19 1.91 -15.63
CA SER A 32 -5.13 2.40 -16.64
C SER A 32 -6.37 1.49 -16.82
N LEU A 33 -6.22 0.18 -16.60
CA LEU A 33 -7.32 -0.79 -16.69
C LEU A 33 -8.32 -0.58 -15.54
N SER A 34 -7.83 -0.46 -14.31
CA SER A 34 -8.68 -0.21 -13.14
C SER A 34 -8.96 1.28 -12.89
N ARG A 35 -8.39 2.17 -13.70
CA ARG A 35 -8.43 3.64 -13.58
C ARG A 35 -8.13 4.15 -12.16
N ALA A 36 -7.20 3.50 -11.46
CA ALA A 36 -6.92 3.77 -10.04
C ALA A 36 -5.47 3.42 -9.67
N HIS A 37 -4.98 3.98 -8.56
CA HIS A 37 -3.69 3.58 -7.97
C HIS A 37 -3.89 2.38 -7.05
N ILE A 38 -3.59 1.20 -7.58
CA ILE A 38 -3.75 -0.06 -6.84
C ILE A 38 -2.48 -0.48 -6.10
N THR A 39 -1.32 0.04 -6.54
CA THR A 39 0.00 -0.22 -5.96
C THR A 39 0.78 1.04 -5.67
N ALA A 40 1.80 0.91 -4.83
CA ALA A 40 2.92 1.84 -4.77
C ALA A 40 4.26 1.10 -4.89
N ASN A 41 5.25 1.74 -5.52
CA ASN A 41 6.59 1.22 -5.65
C ASN A 41 7.56 1.94 -4.70
N ARG A 42 8.52 1.19 -4.16
CA ARG A 42 9.72 1.70 -3.48
C ARG A 42 10.84 0.67 -3.59
N ASP A 43 12.02 1.06 -4.07
CA ASP A 43 13.23 0.21 -4.09
C ASP A 43 12.99 -1.22 -4.66
N ASN A 44 12.38 -1.32 -5.85
CA ASN A 44 11.99 -2.60 -6.48
C ASN A 44 10.99 -3.47 -5.67
N LYS A 45 10.30 -2.87 -4.69
CA LYS A 45 9.22 -3.52 -3.95
C LYS A 45 7.90 -2.88 -4.31
N GLU A 46 6.87 -3.71 -4.41
CA GLU A 46 5.51 -3.28 -4.67
C GLU A 46 4.65 -3.45 -3.41
N LEU A 47 4.02 -2.37 -2.96
CA LEU A 47 3.04 -2.34 -1.88
C LEU A 47 1.64 -2.30 -2.47
N TRP A 48 0.80 -3.25 -2.09
CA TRP A 48 -0.61 -3.29 -2.47
C TRP A 48 -1.41 -2.29 -1.62
N LEU A 49 -2.09 -1.35 -2.29
CA LEU A 49 -2.90 -0.29 -1.67
C LEU A 49 -4.41 -0.54 -1.78
N SER A 50 -4.85 -1.37 -2.73
CA SER A 50 -6.26 -1.58 -3.04
C SER A 50 -6.84 -2.84 -2.40
N ASN A 51 -8.15 -3.05 -2.58
CA ASN A 51 -8.95 -4.17 -2.07
C ASN A 51 -9.09 -4.22 -0.54
N GLY A 52 -8.69 -3.16 0.15
CA GLY A 52 -8.92 -3.00 1.58
C GLY A 52 -7.84 -3.60 2.46
N SER A 53 -8.06 -3.49 3.77
CA SER A 53 -7.06 -3.77 4.79
C SER A 53 -6.53 -5.21 4.81
N PHE A 54 -7.31 -6.18 4.32
CA PHE A 54 -6.92 -7.59 4.26
C PHE A 54 -5.87 -7.88 3.19
N PHE A 55 -5.77 -7.05 2.17
CA PHE A 55 -4.86 -7.27 1.03
C PHE A 55 -3.64 -6.35 1.06
N CYS A 56 -3.55 -5.44 2.05
CA CYS A 56 -2.39 -4.57 2.18
C CYS A 56 -1.14 -5.38 2.54
N GLY A 57 -0.17 -5.40 1.64
CA GLY A 57 1.02 -6.23 1.76
C GLY A 57 2.08 -5.82 0.74
N ILE A 58 3.33 -6.19 1.00
CA ILE A 58 4.41 -6.04 0.02
C ILE A 58 4.50 -7.36 -0.76
N GLU A 59 4.59 -7.26 -2.08
CA GLU A 59 4.77 -8.42 -2.96
C GLU A 59 5.99 -9.26 -2.53
N GLY A 60 5.89 -10.58 -2.73
CA GLY A 60 6.96 -11.52 -2.39
C GLY A 60 7.03 -11.93 -0.92
N GLY A 61 6.05 -11.57 -0.07
CA GLY A 61 5.98 -12.16 1.27
C GLY A 61 4.92 -11.63 2.22
N ASN A 62 4.71 -12.35 3.33
CA ASN A 62 3.82 -11.93 4.42
C ASN A 62 4.54 -11.03 5.44
N TYR A 63 5.00 -9.85 4.99
CA TYR A 63 5.81 -8.93 5.79
C TYR A 63 5.07 -8.32 6.99
N PHE A 64 3.74 -8.19 6.92
CA PHE A 64 2.93 -7.52 7.94
C PHE A 64 2.08 -8.48 8.77
N GLY A 65 1.80 -9.70 8.29
CA GLY A 65 0.91 -10.62 9.00
C GLY A 65 -0.43 -9.98 9.32
N ILE A 66 -0.85 -10.11 10.58
CA ILE A 66 -2.07 -9.48 11.12
C ILE A 66 -2.00 -7.93 11.15
N PHE A 67 -0.80 -7.35 11.15
CA PHE A 67 -0.61 -5.90 11.20
C PHE A 67 -0.87 -5.20 9.86
N ARG A 68 -1.25 -5.93 8.80
CA ARG A 68 -1.66 -5.33 7.52
C ARG A 68 -2.80 -4.33 7.65
N HIS A 69 -3.75 -4.60 8.55
CA HIS A 69 -4.86 -3.69 8.81
C HIS A 69 -4.37 -2.36 9.35
N TRP A 70 -3.37 -2.42 10.23
CA TRP A 70 -2.78 -1.23 10.79
C TRP A 70 -2.08 -0.39 9.72
N VAL A 71 -1.29 -1.01 8.84
CA VAL A 71 -0.64 -0.30 7.71
C VAL A 71 -1.68 0.36 6.81
N TYR A 72 -2.76 -0.36 6.49
CA TYR A 72 -3.81 0.15 5.62
C TYR A 72 -4.51 1.39 6.20
N TYR A 73 -5.04 1.29 7.41
CA TYR A 73 -5.81 2.38 8.02
C TYR A 73 -4.93 3.55 8.48
N ALA A 74 -3.69 3.28 8.91
CA ALA A 74 -2.81 4.33 9.40
C ALA A 74 -2.11 5.14 8.30
N ALA A 75 -1.99 4.60 7.07
CA ALA A 75 -1.24 5.24 5.99
C ALA A 75 -1.70 4.87 4.57
N ALA A 76 -1.77 3.59 4.20
CA ALA A 76 -1.90 3.19 2.79
C ALA A 76 -3.21 3.65 2.13
N ARG A 77 -4.33 3.63 2.87
CA ARG A 77 -5.62 4.12 2.38
C ARG A 77 -5.56 5.59 1.98
N LYS A 78 -4.91 6.41 2.80
CA LYS A 78 -4.78 7.86 2.55
C LYS A 78 -3.92 8.10 1.30
N LEU A 79 -2.79 7.39 1.18
CA LEU A 79 -1.92 7.45 0.00
C LEU A 79 -2.68 7.16 -1.30
N LYS A 80 -3.48 6.08 -1.34
CA LYS A 80 -4.32 5.75 -2.51
C LYS A 80 -5.31 6.87 -2.83
N VAL A 81 -6.09 7.31 -1.84
CA VAL A 81 -7.12 8.35 -2.05
C VAL A 81 -6.51 9.65 -2.55
N GLU A 82 -5.37 10.06 -2.01
CA GLU A 82 -4.67 11.27 -2.45
C GLU A 82 -4.11 11.13 -3.87
N ALA A 83 -3.60 9.96 -4.23
CA ALA A 83 -3.13 9.68 -5.58
C ALA A 83 -4.29 9.69 -6.59
N ASP A 84 -5.40 9.00 -6.27
CA ASP A 84 -6.59 8.94 -7.12
C ASP A 84 -7.19 10.34 -7.34
N ARG A 85 -7.17 11.22 -6.34
CA ARG A 85 -7.65 12.62 -6.45
C ARG A 85 -6.80 13.49 -7.38
N LYS A 86 -5.52 13.18 -7.57
CA LYS A 86 -4.60 13.98 -8.41
C LYS A 86 -4.73 13.63 -9.89
N VAL A 87 -5.22 12.43 -10.22
CA VAL A 87 -5.48 12.05 -11.60
C VAL A 87 -6.81 12.64 -12.02
N LYS A 88 -6.77 13.62 -12.93
CA LYS A 88 -7.96 13.97 -13.70
C LYS A 88 -8.37 12.71 -14.47
N PRO A 89 -9.62 12.24 -14.37
CA PRO A 89 -10.06 11.17 -15.25
C PRO A 89 -9.79 11.58 -16.70
N PRO A 90 -9.27 10.69 -17.55
CA PRO A 90 -9.18 11.00 -18.97
C PRO A 90 -10.59 11.37 -19.45
N ASP A 91 -10.71 12.42 -20.26
CA ASP A 91 -11.95 12.73 -20.97
C ASP A 91 -12.29 11.51 -21.81
N VAL A 92 -13.21 10.68 -21.33
CA VAL A 92 -13.70 9.54 -22.08
C VAL A 92 -14.68 10.11 -23.10
N PRO A 93 -14.48 9.95 -24.42
CA PRO A 93 -15.57 10.20 -25.34
C PRO A 93 -16.70 9.27 -24.94
N VAL A 94 -17.87 9.84 -24.63
CA VAL A 94 -19.10 9.06 -24.53
C VAL A 94 -19.33 8.48 -25.92
N LEU A 95 -19.15 7.16 -26.06
CA LEU A 95 -19.57 6.42 -27.25
C LEU A 95 -21.09 6.43 -27.36
#